data_AF-A0A542KV44-F1
#
_entry.id   AF-A0A542KV44-F1
#
_cell.length_a   1.000
_cell.length_b   1.000
_cell.length_c   1.000
_cell.angle_alpha   90.00
_cell.angle_beta   90.00
_cell.angle_gamma   90.00
#
_symmetry.space_group_name_H-M   'P 1'
#
loop_
_entity.id
_entity.type
_entity.pdbx_description
1 polymer ?
#
loop_
_entity_poly.entity_id
_entity_poly.type
_entity_poly.pdbx_seq_one_letter_code
_entity_poly.pdbx_strand_id
1 'polypeptide(L)'
;MDATGTTRLSGVHRGRDAVAEFFVGIARYGLSVRPIELFGRGDRVVAVVAVELAGQRANEVDRFTLQDGLIVVVEHTGDTEMLSSVVTGEAAS
;
A
#
# COMPACT_ATOMS: atom_id res chain seq x y z
N MET A 1 -6.84 17.21 -20.26
CA MET A 1 -7.01 17.08 -18.80
C MET A 1 -6.55 15.67 -18.50
N ASP A 2 -5.24 15.53 -18.29
CA ASP A 2 -4.59 14.21 -18.31
C ASP A 2 -4.48 13.72 -16.87
N ALA A 3 -5.49 12.96 -16.45
CA ALA A 3 -5.56 12.32 -15.13
C ALA A 3 -4.83 10.98 -15.12
N THR A 4 -3.55 10.97 -15.47
CA THR A 4 -2.70 9.78 -15.29
C THR A 4 -1.40 10.17 -14.61
N GLY A 5 -1.51 10.42 -13.30
CA GLY A 5 -0.40 10.32 -12.37
C GLY A 5 0.09 8.88 -12.36
N THR A 6 0.98 8.56 -13.30
CA THR A 6 1.65 7.25 -13.39
C THR A 6 2.89 7.31 -12.52
N THR A 7 2.70 7.23 -11.21
CA THR A 7 3.78 6.98 -10.27
C THR A 7 4.23 5.52 -10.40
N ARG A 8 5.54 5.31 -10.25
CA ARG A 8 6.30 4.05 -10.34
C ARG A 8 5.77 2.90 -9.46
N LEU A 9 4.76 3.16 -8.65
CA LEU A 9 4.15 2.29 -7.65
C LEU A 9 2.84 1.64 -8.10
N SER A 10 2.36 1.93 -9.31
CA SER A 10 1.30 1.17 -9.98
C SER A 10 1.74 -0.24 -10.44
N GLY A 11 2.84 -0.76 -9.90
CA GLY A 11 3.45 -2.04 -10.26
C GLY A 11 2.78 -3.23 -9.57
N VAL A 12 2.67 -4.36 -10.29
CA VAL A 12 2.20 -5.62 -9.72
C VAL A 12 3.38 -6.45 -9.25
N HIS A 13 3.54 -6.61 -7.95
CA HIS A 13 4.49 -7.53 -7.34
C HIS A 13 3.92 -8.95 -7.33
N ARG A 14 4.64 -9.92 -7.88
CA ARG A 14 4.21 -11.34 -7.95
C ARG A 14 5.17 -12.24 -7.21
N GLY A 15 4.61 -13.11 -6.37
CA GLY A 15 5.39 -14.04 -5.54
C GLY A 15 5.75 -13.45 -4.18
N ARG A 16 5.89 -14.33 -3.19
CA ARG A 16 6.11 -13.96 -1.79
C ARG A 16 7.35 -13.09 -1.60
N ASP A 17 8.43 -13.42 -2.30
CA ASP A 17 9.72 -12.74 -2.12
C ASP A 17 9.67 -11.30 -2.65
N ALA A 18 9.07 -11.08 -3.82
CA ALA A 18 8.89 -9.75 -4.38
C ALA A 18 8.00 -8.84 -3.52
N VAL A 19 6.95 -9.42 -2.90
CA VAL A 19 6.08 -8.70 -1.96
C VAL A 19 6.84 -8.37 -0.67
N ALA A 20 7.60 -9.33 -0.13
CA ALA A 20 8.40 -9.10 1.07
C ALA A 20 9.48 -8.03 0.85
N GLU A 21 10.19 -8.07 -0.27
CA GLU A 21 11.20 -7.08 -0.64
C GLU A 21 10.60 -5.67 -0.72
N PHE A 22 9.42 -5.52 -1.34
CA PHE A 22 8.70 -4.26 -1.39
C PHE A 22 8.42 -3.70 0.02
N PHE A 23 7.82 -4.51 0.91
CA PHE A 23 7.48 -4.07 2.26
C PHE A 23 8.71 -3.78 3.12
N VAL A 24 9.78 -4.57 3.01
CA VAL A 24 11.06 -4.29 3.69
C VAL A 24 11.67 -2.98 3.20
N GLY A 25 11.60 -2.74 1.88
CA GLY A 25 12.10 -1.52 1.25
C GLY A 25 11.41 -0.25 1.77
N ILE A 26 10.10 -0.30 2.02
CA ILE A 26 9.34 0.86 2.54
C ILE A 26 9.38 0.95 4.08
N ALA A 27 9.51 -0.17 4.80
CA ALA A 27 9.55 -0.20 6.26
C ALA A 27 10.71 0.62 6.84
N ARG A 28 11.84 0.70 6.12
CA ARG A 28 12.99 1.51 6.53
C ARG A 28 12.70 3.02 6.62
N TYR A 29 11.59 3.49 6.05
CA TYR A 29 11.16 4.89 6.06
C TYR A 29 10.08 5.18 7.12
N GLY A 30 9.93 4.29 8.12
CA GLY A 30 9.02 4.52 9.24
C GLY A 30 7.56 4.28 8.89
N LEU A 31 7.26 3.34 7.99
CA LEU A 31 5.90 2.95 7.66
C LEU A 31 5.14 2.53 8.93
N SER A 32 3.99 3.16 9.17
CA SER A 32 3.01 2.78 10.18
C SER A 32 1.64 2.68 9.54
N VAL A 33 0.93 1.59 9.80
CA VAL A 33 -0.41 1.33 9.25
C VAL A 33 -1.34 1.01 10.41
N ARG A 34 -2.47 1.73 10.51
CA ARG A 34 -3.48 1.51 11.54
C ARG A 34 -4.84 1.29 10.90
N PRO A 35 -5.53 0.16 11.17
CA PRO A 35 -6.89 -0.04 10.67
C PRO A 35 -7.85 0.95 11.33
N ILE A 36 -8.72 1.53 10.51
CA ILE A 36 -9.84 2.40 10.93
C ILE A 36 -11.13 1.59 10.86
N GLU A 37 -11.40 0.97 9.71
CA GLU A 37 -12.60 0.16 9.45
C GLU A 37 -12.25 -1.10 8.68
N LEU A 38 -12.99 -2.18 8.93
CA LEU A 38 -12.85 -3.46 8.26
C LEU A 38 -14.22 -3.97 7.78
N PHE A 39 -14.31 -4.30 6.50
CA PHE A 39 -15.50 -4.86 5.87
C PHE A 39 -15.16 -6.23 5.28
N GLY A 40 -15.91 -7.26 5.66
CA GLY A 40 -15.68 -8.62 5.17
C GLY A 40 -16.93 -9.21 4.52
N ARG A 41 -16.76 -9.86 3.37
CA ARG A 41 -17.81 -10.70 2.76
C ARG A 41 -17.18 -11.84 1.97
N GLY A 42 -17.42 -13.08 2.41
CA GLY A 42 -16.86 -14.26 1.76
C GLY A 42 -15.33 -14.24 1.79
N ASP A 43 -14.73 -14.34 0.61
CA ASP A 43 -13.27 -14.33 0.38
C ASP A 43 -12.69 -12.92 0.20
N ARG A 44 -13.48 -11.86 0.42
CA ARG A 44 -13.06 -10.47 0.25
C ARG A 44 -13.08 -9.71 1.56
N VAL A 45 -11.99 -8.99 1.81
CA VAL A 45 -11.89 -8.03 2.92
C VAL A 45 -11.45 -6.68 2.37
N VAL A 46 -12.08 -5.61 2.85
CA VAL A 46 -11.68 -4.24 2.59
C VAL A 46 -11.29 -3.61 3.91
N ALA A 47 -10.11 -3.01 3.99
CA ALA A 47 -9.65 -2.24 5.13
C ALA A 47 -9.52 -0.77 4.74
N VAL A 48 -10.10 0.12 5.54
CA VAL A 48 -9.77 1.53 5.53
C VAL A 48 -8.68 1.72 6.58
N VAL A 49 -7.53 2.28 6.18
CA VAL A 49 -6.34 2.38 7.03
C VAL A 49 -5.84 3.81 7.09
N ALA A 50 -5.33 4.21 8.26
CA ALA A 50 -4.48 5.39 8.38
C ALA A 50 -3.02 4.96 8.19
N VAL A 51 -2.36 5.51 7.19
CA VAL A 51 -0.95 5.27 6.89
C VAL A 51 -0.13 6.50 7.25
N GLU A 52 1.02 6.26 7.88
CA GLU A 52 2.08 7.24 8.08
C GLU A 52 3.37 6.73 7.45
N LEU A 53 4.01 7.56 6.64
CA LEU A 53 5.24 7.24 5.95
C LEU A 53 6.09 8.51 5.82
N ALA A 54 7.36 8.46 6.25
CA ALA A 54 8.26 9.62 6.23
C ALA A 54 7.65 10.91 6.83
N GLY A 55 6.80 10.79 7.86
CA GLY A 55 6.12 11.91 8.51
C GLY A 55 4.89 12.44 7.78
N GLN A 56 4.57 11.93 6.59
CA GLN A 56 3.32 12.20 5.87
C GLN A 56 2.23 11.23 6.30
N ARG A 57 0.96 11.66 6.22
CA ARG A 57 -0.19 10.85 6.64
C ARG A 57 -1.29 10.87 5.58
N ALA A 58 -1.87 9.72 5.31
CA ALA A 58 -3.01 9.55 4.41
C ALA A 58 -3.98 8.49 4.95
N ASN A 59 -5.25 8.59 4.54
CA ASN A 59 -6.20 7.50 4.68
C ASN A 59 -6.25 6.73 3.35
N GLU A 60 -6.07 5.42 3.42
CA GLU A 60 -5.94 4.55 2.25
C GLU A 60 -6.90 3.37 2.37
N VAL A 61 -7.10 2.67 1.25
CA VAL A 61 -7.99 1.50 1.18
C VAL A 61 -7.24 0.31 0.63
N ASP A 62 -7.17 -0.75 1.41
CA ASP A 62 -6.60 -2.03 1.00
C ASP A 62 -7.73 -3.04 0.75
N ARG A 63 -7.70 -3.71 -0.40
CA ARG A 63 -8.59 -4.81 -0.72
C ARG A 63 -7.83 -6.12 -0.74
N PHE A 64 -8.31 -7.08 0.02
CA PHE A 64 -7.71 -8.40 0.14
C PHE A 64 -8.61 -9.44 -0.50
N THR A 65 -7.98 -10.34 -1.26
CA THR A 65 -8.60 -11.60 -1.67
C THR A 65 -7.98 -12.72 -0.86
N LEU A 66 -8.82 -13.54 -0.25
CA LEU A 66 -8.42 -14.67 0.56
C LEU A 66 -8.66 -15.98 -0.18
N GLN A 67 -7.76 -16.93 -0.02
CA GLN A 67 -7.96 -18.32 -0.39
C GLN A 67 -7.54 -19.18 0.81
N ASP A 68 -8.45 -20.02 1.30
CA ASP A 68 -8.21 -20.85 2.50
C ASP A 68 -7.75 -20.03 3.73
N GLY A 69 -8.31 -18.81 3.88
CA GLY A 69 -7.96 -17.88 4.95
C GLY A 69 -6.62 -17.15 4.77
N LEU A 70 -5.89 -17.41 3.69
CA LEU A 70 -4.63 -16.75 3.37
C LEU A 70 -4.84 -15.63 2.36
N ILE A 71 -4.16 -14.51 2.54
CA ILE A 71 -4.16 -13.41 1.56
C ILE A 71 -3.41 -13.87 0.31
N VAL A 72 -4.09 -13.88 -0.84
CA VAL A 72 -3.51 -14.23 -2.15
C VAL A 72 -3.40 -13.05 -3.10
N VAL A 73 -4.17 -11.97 -2.86
CA VAL A 73 -4.09 -10.71 -3.59
C VAL A 73 -4.29 -9.56 -2.61
N VAL A 74 -3.49 -8.50 -2.78
CA VAL A 74 -3.69 -7.19 -2.16
C VAL A 74 -3.78 -6.16 -3.27
N GLU A 75 -4.84 -5.35 -3.28
CA GLU A 75 -4.96 -4.17 -4.11
C GLU A 75 -4.98 -2.95 -3.20
N HIS A 76 -3.99 -2.08 -3.38
CA HIS A 76 -3.82 -0.88 -2.60
C HIS A 76 -4.33 0.33 -3.39
N THR A 77 -5.22 1.11 -2.78
CA THR A 77 -5.70 2.38 -3.32
C THR A 77 -5.43 3.48 -2.30
N GLY A 78 -4.45 4.34 -2.59
CA GLY A 78 -3.97 5.35 -1.66
C GLY A 78 -3.28 6.51 -2.36
N ASP A 79 -2.61 7.35 -1.57
CA ASP A 79 -1.85 8.48 -2.09
C ASP A 79 -0.51 7.96 -2.64
N THR A 80 -0.52 7.61 -3.92
CA THR A 80 0.68 7.10 -4.59
C THR A 80 1.78 8.14 -4.72
N GLU A 81 1.49 9.44 -4.58
CA GLU A 81 2.51 10.49 -4.58
C GLU A 81 3.32 10.44 -3.28
N MET A 82 2.64 10.32 -2.14
CA MET A 82 3.28 10.11 -0.82
C MET A 82 4.27 8.94 -0.88
N LEU A 83 3.81 7.79 -1.37
CA LEU A 83 4.63 6.58 -1.41
C LEU A 83 5.75 6.67 -2.48
N SER A 84 5.49 7.37 -3.59
CA SER A 84 6.50 7.59 -4.64
C SER A 84 7.64 8.48 -4.20
N SER A 85 7.35 9.59 -3.51
CA SER A 85 8.36 10.55 -3.05
C SER A 85 9.41 9.91 -2.12
N VAL A 86 8.99 8.91 -1.35
CA VAL A 86 9.83 8.17 -0.42
C VAL A 86 10.66 7.11 -1.15
N VAL A 87 10.07 6.41 -2.13
CA VAL A 87 10.75 5.37 -2.91
C VAL A 87 11.73 5.96 -3.94
N THR A 88 11.46 7.15 -4.49
CA THR A 88 12.35 7.85 -5.44
C THR A 88 13.40 8.72 -4.77
N GLY A 89 13.32 8.94 -3.45
CA GLY A 89 14.30 9.70 -2.67
C GLY A 89 14.11 11.22 -2.71
N GLU A 90 12.96 11.72 -3.16
CA GLU A 90 12.64 13.16 -3.14
C GLU A 90 12.26 13.67 -1.74
N ALA A 91 11.93 12.79 -0.80
CA ALA A 91 11.58 13.17 0.58
C ALA A 91 12.78 13.60 1.46
N ALA A 92 13.97 13.81 0.90
CA ALA A 92 15.16 14.26 1.63
C ALA A 92 15.78 15.51 0.99
N SER A 93 15.18 16.67 1.25
CA SER A 93 15.84 17.98 1.17
C SER A 93 15.35 18.91 2.28
#